data_AF-A0A364VC86-F1
#
_entry.id   AF-A0A364VC86-F1
#
_cell.length_a   1.000
_cell.length_b   1.000
_cell.length_c   1.000
_cell.angle_alpha   90.00
_cell.angle_beta   90.00
_cell.angle_gamma   90.00
#
_symmetry.space_group_name_H-M   'P 1'
#
loop_
_entity.id
_entity.type
_entity.pdbx_description
1 polymer ?
#
loop_
_entity_poly.entity_id
_entity_poly.type
_entity_poly.pdbx_seq_one_letter_code
_entity_poly.pdbx_strand_id
1 'polypeptide(L)'
;MWTPYTWEPVDRHGLPFRATFFLKEGARVEEMVAILGGKRFPFTLTEGGAELVIPPSEMSQIDDRSPAEIRVKVAGMWTVLCEGHLVRRVL
;
A
#
# COMPACT_ATOMS: atom_id res chain seq x y z
N MET A 1 21.77 -4.16 -6.15
CA MET A 1 20.40 -4.39 -6.64
C MET A 1 19.47 -4.21 -5.45
N TRP A 2 18.48 -3.31 -5.52
CA TRP A 2 17.48 -3.16 -4.45
C TRP A 2 16.49 -4.32 -4.53
N THR A 3 16.14 -4.92 -3.39
CA THR A 3 15.14 -5.99 -3.29
C THR A 3 14.00 -5.48 -2.43
N PRO A 4 12.74 -5.51 -2.93
CA PRO A 4 11.59 -5.14 -2.14
C PRO A 4 11.47 -6.00 -0.87
N TYR A 5 10.93 -5.44 0.22
CA TYR A 5 10.56 -6.28 1.37
C TYR A 5 9.26 -7.03 1.10
N THR A 6 9.08 -8.18 1.74
CA THR A 6 7.83 -8.93 1.67
C THR A 6 6.73 -8.17 2.40
N TRP A 7 5.55 -8.07 1.78
CA TRP A 7 4.37 -7.45 2.38
C TRP A 7 3.12 -8.29 2.16
N GLU A 8 2.48 -8.67 3.25
CA GLU A 8 1.20 -9.39 3.26
C GLU A 8 0.13 -8.47 3.86
N PRO A 9 -0.53 -7.62 3.05
CA PRO A 9 -1.63 -6.81 3.55
C PRO A 9 -2.77 -7.72 4.02
N VAL A 10 -3.15 -7.57 5.29
CA VAL A 10 -4.25 -8.33 5.87
C VAL A 10 -5.52 -7.50 5.80
N ASP A 11 -6.48 -7.96 5.01
CA ASP A 11 -7.84 -7.43 5.01
C ASP A 11 -8.69 -8.16 6.06
N ARG A 12 -9.30 -7.38 6.94
CA ARG A 12 -10.29 -7.87 7.91
C ARG A 12 -11.66 -7.53 7.38
N HIS A 13 -12.37 -8.56 6.92
CA HIS A 13 -13.63 -8.38 6.21
C HIS A 13 -14.61 -7.48 6.99
N GLY A 14 -15.10 -6.44 6.33
CA GLY A 14 -16.04 -5.46 6.91
C GLY A 14 -15.40 -4.26 7.60
N LEU A 15 -14.07 -4.21 7.76
CA LEU A 15 -13.35 -3.06 8.29
C LEU A 15 -12.56 -2.34 7.18
N PRO A 16 -12.35 -1.01 7.28
CA PRO A 16 -11.48 -0.32 6.35
C PRO A 16 -10.06 -0.88 6.41
N PHE A 17 -9.49 -1.19 5.25
CA PHE A 17 -8.07 -1.53 5.17
C PHE A 17 -7.25 -0.27 5.42
N ARG A 18 -6.20 -0.38 6.23
CA ARG A 18 -5.32 0.74 6.59
C ARG A 18 -3.85 0.35 6.48
N ALA A 19 -3.06 1.24 5.90
CA ALA A 19 -1.62 1.15 5.90
C ALA A 19 -1.02 2.53 6.20
N THR A 20 0.02 2.57 7.03
CA THR A 20 0.67 3.81 7.44
C THR A 20 2.18 3.64 7.37
N PHE A 21 2.86 4.62 6.80
CA PHE A 21 4.32 4.68 6.74
C PHE A 21 4.81 5.97 7.37
N PHE A 22 5.81 5.85 8.23
CA PHE A 22 6.55 7.02 8.71
C PHE A 22 7.60 7.39 7.68
N LEU A 23 7.65 8.66 7.31
CA LEU A 23 8.69 9.19 6.46
C LEU A 23 9.79 9.76 7.32
N LYS A 24 11.04 9.44 6.98
CA LYS A 24 12.19 10.06 7.62
C LYS A 24 12.18 11.56 7.31
N GLU A 25 12.53 12.38 8.29
CA GLU A 25 12.67 13.82 8.11
C GLU A 25 13.55 14.15 6.89
N GLY A 26 13.04 15.01 6.01
CA GLY A 26 13.69 15.39 4.75
C GLY A 26 13.45 14.44 3.58
N ALA A 27 12.71 13.34 3.74
CA ALA A 27 12.31 12.48 2.62
C ALA A 27 11.40 13.24 1.64
N ARG A 28 11.81 13.30 0.38
CA ARG A 28 11.03 13.95 -0.71
C ARG A 28 10.26 12.91 -1.49
N VAL A 29 9.19 12.39 -0.88
CA VAL A 29 8.24 11.52 -1.58
C VAL A 29 7.29 12.39 -2.39
N GLU A 30 7.28 12.20 -3.70
CA GLU A 30 6.37 12.88 -4.62
C GLU A 30 5.00 12.20 -4.64
N GLU A 31 5.02 10.87 -4.64
CA GLU A 31 3.81 10.05 -4.71
C GLU A 31 4.05 8.69 -4.06
N MET A 32 3.02 8.14 -3.43
CA MET A 32 3.04 6.79 -2.89
C MET A 32 1.70 6.11 -3.16
N VAL A 33 1.74 4.88 -3.64
CA VAL A 33 0.54 4.12 -3.98
C VAL A 33 0.65 2.68 -3.54
N ALA A 34 -0.49 2.10 -3.15
CA ALA A 34 -0.67 0.66 -3.10
C ALA A 34 -1.30 0.20 -4.41
N ILE A 35 -0.83 -0.92 -4.95
CA ILE A 35 -1.48 -1.61 -6.06
C ILE A 35 -1.92 -2.96 -5.53
N LEU A 36 -3.23 -3.18 -5.45
CA LEU A 36 -3.85 -4.40 -4.91
C LEU A 36 -4.75 -5.01 -5.98
N GLY A 37 -4.45 -6.23 -6.41
CA GLY A 37 -5.18 -6.88 -7.52
C GLY A 37 -5.22 -6.03 -8.80
N GLY A 38 -4.15 -5.29 -9.07
CA GLY A 38 -4.06 -4.37 -10.22
C GLY A 38 -4.77 -3.02 -10.05
N LYS A 39 -5.49 -2.79 -8.95
CA LYS A 39 -6.13 -1.49 -8.66
C LYS A 39 -5.17 -0.58 -7.89
N ARG A 40 -5.10 0.69 -8.27
CA ARG A 40 -4.22 1.70 -7.68
C ARG A 40 -4.94 2.52 -6.62
N PHE A 41 -4.36 2.57 -5.42
CA PHE A 41 -4.86 3.33 -4.28
C PHE A 41 -3.80 4.33 -3.82
N PRO A 42 -4.02 5.64 -3.98
CA PRO A 42 -3.07 6.65 -3.57
C PRO A 42 -3.04 6.80 -2.04
N PHE A 43 -1.84 6.97 -1.49
CA PHE A 43 -1.68 7.39 -0.11
C PHE A 43 -1.87 8.90 -0.01
N THR A 44 -2.45 9.34 1.11
CA THR A 44 -2.39 10.74 1.55
C THR A 44 -1.02 10.98 2.18
N LEU A 45 -0.24 11.90 1.60
CA LEU A 45 1.07 12.28 2.12
C LEU A 45 0.93 13.46 3.10
N THR A 46 1.65 13.39 4.21
CA THR A 46 1.76 14.43 5.24
C THR A 46 3.23 14.64 5.59
N GLU A 47 3.56 15.70 6.33
CA GLU A 47 4.94 15.95 6.77
C GLU A 47 5.54 14.81 7.61
N GLY A 48 4.70 14.06 8.35
CA GLY A 48 5.15 12.96 9.21
C GLY A 48 5.09 11.57 8.58
N GLY A 49 4.45 11.42 7.42
CA GLY A 49 4.17 10.08 6.90
C GLY A 49 3.20 10.01 5.73
N ALA A 50 2.84 8.78 5.37
CA ALA A 50 1.85 8.45 4.36
C ALA A 50 0.76 7.57 4.99
N GLU A 51 -0.52 7.91 4.77
CA GLU A 51 -1.66 7.12 5.21
C GLU A 51 -2.50 6.66 4.02
N LEU A 52 -2.89 5.39 4.02
CA LEU A 52 -3.86 4.83 3.09
C LEU A 52 -5.03 4.26 3.89
N VAL A 53 -6.24 4.62 3.50
CA VAL A 53 -7.49 4.06 4.00
C VAL A 53 -8.32 3.63 2.80
N ILE A 54 -8.62 2.34 2.69
CA ILE A 54 -9.49 1.80 1.63
C ILE A 54 -10.81 1.34 2.28
N PRO A 55 -11.97 1.84 1.83
CA PRO A 55 -13.27 1.40 2.30
C PRO A 55 -13.52 -0.11 2.08
N PRO A 56 -14.29 -0.79 2.95
CA PRO A 56 -14.63 -2.20 2.79
C PRO A 56 -15.27 -2.53 1.44
N SER A 57 -16.07 -1.61 0.89
CA SER A 57 -16.76 -1.78 -0.40
C SER A 57 -15.81 -1.84 -1.60
N GLU A 58 -14.62 -1.24 -1.48
CA GLU A 58 -13.59 -1.31 -2.53
C GLU A 58 -12.70 -2.53 -2.33
N MET A 59 -12.32 -2.83 -1.08
CA MET A 59 -11.56 -4.03 -0.73
C MET A 59 -12.29 -5.32 -1.09
N SER A 60 -13.62 -5.36 -0.93
CA SER A 60 -14.44 -6.54 -1.26
C SER A 60 -14.36 -6.93 -2.73
N GLN A 61 -13.99 -6.00 -3.61
CA GLN A 61 -13.84 -6.20 -5.05
C GLN A 61 -12.44 -6.72 -5.46
N ILE A 62 -11.56 -7.03 -4.51
CA ILE A 62 -10.20 -7.50 -4.75
C ILE A 62 -10.06 -8.91 -4.20
N ASP A 63 -9.85 -9.90 -5.06
CA ASP A 63 -9.82 -11.31 -4.65
C ASP A 63 -8.69 -11.60 -3.65
N ASP A 64 -8.93 -12.56 -2.75
CA ASP A 64 -7.89 -13.07 -1.85
C ASP A 64 -6.69 -13.59 -2.65
N ARG A 65 -5.48 -13.45 -2.10
CA ARG A 65 -4.21 -13.80 -2.77
C ARG A 65 -3.91 -13.04 -4.06
N SER A 66 -4.66 -11.98 -4.37
CA SER A 66 -4.29 -11.05 -5.43
C SER A 66 -2.90 -10.44 -5.18
N PRO A 67 -2.09 -10.22 -6.24
CA PRO A 67 -0.82 -9.51 -6.11
C PRO A 67 -0.99 -8.16 -5.42
N ALA A 68 -0.05 -7.84 -4.54
CA ALA A 68 -0.03 -6.61 -3.77
C ALA A 68 1.38 -5.99 -3.83
N GLU A 69 1.45 -4.69 -4.06
CA GLU A 69 2.71 -3.95 -4.01
C GLU A 69 2.50 -2.52 -3.50
N ILE A 70 3.56 -1.93 -2.97
CA ILE A 70 3.62 -0.50 -2.68
C ILE A 70 4.72 0.10 -3.54
N ARG A 71 4.36 1.15 -4.26
CA ARG A 71 5.29 1.92 -5.07
C ARG A 71 5.43 3.33 -4.52
N VAL A 72 6.65 3.85 -4.56
CA VAL A 72 6.96 5.22 -4.18
C VAL A 72 7.68 5.91 -5.32
N LYS A 73 7.37 7.20 -5.51
CA LYS A 73 8.04 8.06 -6.47
C LYS A 73 8.93 9.05 -5.74
N VAL A 74 10.21 9.04 -6.07
CA VAL A 74 11.23 9.93 -5.51
C VAL A 74 12.12 10.41 -6.64
N ALA A 75 12.30 11.72 -6.76
CA ALA A 75 13.10 12.36 -7.81
C ALA A 75 12.72 11.88 -9.22
N GLY A 76 11.41 11.83 -9.51
CA GLY A 76 10.87 11.39 -10.79
C GLY A 76 10.87 9.87 -11.03
N MET A 77 11.48 9.06 -10.16
CA MET A 77 11.64 7.61 -10.37
C MET A 77 10.72 6.79 -9.47
N TRP A 78 10.08 5.77 -10.05
CA TRP A 78 9.28 4.80 -9.32
C TRP A 78 10.14 3.67 -8.76
N THR A 79 9.96 3.36 -7.49
CA THR A 79 10.59 2.22 -6.80
C THR A 79 9.51 1.38 -6.13
N VAL A 80 9.62 0.06 -6.25
CA VAL A 80 8.82 -0.89 -5.46
C VAL A 80 9.44 -0.97 -4.06
N LEU A 81 8.69 -0.54 -3.07
CA LEU A 81 9.09 -0.65 -1.67
C LEU A 81 8.87 -2.08 -1.18
N CYS A 82 7.67 -2.60 -1.41
CA CYS A 82 7.33 -3.96 -1.06
C CYS A 82 6.36 -4.61 -2.00
N GLU A 83 6.38 -5.94 -1.97
CA GLU A 83 5.61 -6.82 -2.81
C GLU A 83 5.15 -8.06 -2.04
N GLY A 84 4.05 -8.65 -2.48
CA GLY A 84 3.48 -9.87 -1.92
C GLY A 84 2.06 -10.07 -2.40
N HIS A 85 1.18 -10.52 -1.51
CA HIS A 85 -0.19 -10.87 -1.86
C HIS A 85 -1.15 -10.44 -0.76
N LEU A 86 -2.36 -10.01 -1.16
CA LEU A 86 -3.46 -9.76 -0.23
C LEU A 86 -3.81 -11.05 0.53
N VAL A 87 -4.07 -10.92 1.83
CA VAL A 87 -4.55 -12.02 2.66
C VAL A 87 -5.83 -11.59 3.35
N ARG A 88 -6.94 -12.24 3.04
CA ARG A 88 -8.21 -12.04 3.75
C ARG A 88 -8.27 -12.93 4.98
N ARG A 89 -8.57 -12.33 6.13
CA ARG A 89 -8.88 -13.08 7.36
C ARG A 89 -10.35 -12.87 7.73
N VAL A 90 -11.07 -13.98 7.83
CA VAL A 90 -12.39 -14.01 8.47
C VAL A 90 -12.14 -14.02 9.98
N LEU A 91 -12.72 -13.06 10.70
CA LEU A 91 -12.69 -13.04 12.17
C LEU A 91 -13.67 -14.05 12.75
#